data_AF-A0A7S2VTP9-F1
#
_entry.id   AF-A0A7S2VTP9-F1
#
_cell.length_a   1.000
_cell.length_b   1.000
_cell.length_c   1.000
_cell.angle_alpha   90.00
_cell.angle_beta   90.00
_cell.angle_gamma   90.00
#
_symmetry.space_group_name_H-M   'P 1'
#
loop_
_entity.id
_entity.type
_entity.pdbx_description
1 polymer ?
#
loop_
_entity_poly.entity_id
_entity_poly.type
_entity_poly.pdbx_seq_one_letter_code
_entity_poly.pdbx_strand_id
1 'polypeptide(L)'
;ATSDSFVPSRLRSLTRGARSAARPRVSAEAISLLRALLEPSTAERVSAQEALGHPCVTRSYSSQGAGSADGARNNTQDASASLRPPGPGCMKHALAKAVGAMRDFASSPPLRRLSLLVMAHLLDDSRVEKVIWLFRFLARDGWLLQEARLRAVLRDAGVDVPPDFGRLFACADVSGSGALEYVEFLASMMSADADLCCQGPLLRLTFHFLDRAGQGVVDGQAIQALAPTKSLAECTNMIYEGCSADEMTFQDFEAIMEPEVSVEESPWSGAQDLPAKSRSSLRRIWSKAGSSGSVQRQGTSRGGKLGAAPGESATQLAPEDQSPLAASGSAAPNPVQSDPSEAFAIRQRPGFHLSNLRPFYASQRVSNVVLGLIRGTSAFARRAVAAGCAEVVVAGGRRGAWFFMPNPKYHWRPEDVFSSEQRMRLVVWWIHSDFCTELLDWTSALAGKPVAEIESADGEGAGGGLGAPGDFGFSDVVKPADYLHSCRDLLGADHVRMLDSLVLGLQKYLARLLGDALEGAHLSAGFHYPVRPQYSTLHLQCRVNSGDVCPGEGRGVDLFRLLQRLREDPEVFGRDDETLFYEATSNLRSALLSAAADHPADSADRPA
;
A
#
# COMPACT_ATOMS: atom_id res chain seq x y z
N ALA A 1 17.89 -27.22 39.56
CA ALA A 1 18.60 -25.93 39.47
C ALA A 1 17.58 -24.84 39.69
N THR A 2 17.77 -24.00 40.71
CA THR A 2 16.79 -22.98 41.13
C THR A 2 16.56 -21.94 40.03
N SER A 3 15.32 -21.44 39.93
CA SER A 3 14.75 -20.63 38.84
C SER A 3 15.54 -19.38 38.42
N ASP A 4 16.51 -18.91 39.21
CA ASP A 4 17.29 -17.70 38.91
C ASP A 4 18.44 -17.92 37.89
N SER A 5 18.82 -19.16 37.58
CA SER A 5 19.98 -19.41 36.70
C SER A 5 19.71 -19.21 35.21
N PHE A 6 18.44 -19.16 34.77
CA PHE A 6 18.06 -19.13 33.36
C PHE A 6 17.61 -17.75 32.85
N VAL A 7 17.96 -16.65 33.50
CA VAL A 7 17.76 -15.34 32.83
C VAL A 7 18.73 -15.26 31.64
N PRO A 8 18.28 -15.09 30.38
CA PRO A 8 19.18 -14.94 29.23
C PRO A 8 20.25 -13.89 29.54
N SER A 9 21.50 -14.14 29.17
CA SER A 9 22.64 -13.27 29.51
C SER A 9 22.39 -11.80 29.16
N ARG A 10 21.60 -11.54 28.10
CA ARG A 10 21.15 -10.21 27.66
C ARG A 10 20.10 -9.53 28.58
N LEU A 11 19.29 -10.28 29.32
CA LEU A 11 18.36 -9.73 30.32
C LEU A 11 19.06 -9.42 31.66
N ARG A 12 20.16 -10.12 31.97
CA ARG A 12 21.00 -9.80 33.13
C ARG A 12 21.73 -8.46 32.98
N SER A 13 22.11 -8.08 31.76
CA SER A 13 22.73 -6.78 31.49
C SER A 13 21.73 -5.61 31.60
N LEU A 14 20.43 -5.86 31.43
CA LEU A 14 19.37 -4.87 31.65
C LEU A 14 19.04 -4.65 33.12
N THR A 15 19.30 -5.62 33.99
CA THR A 15 18.97 -5.58 35.43
C THR A 15 20.13 -5.12 36.31
N ARG A 16 21.39 -5.29 35.87
CA ARG A 16 22.56 -4.76 36.58
C ARG A 16 22.72 -3.26 36.33
N GLY A 17 22.21 -2.46 37.25
CA GLY A 17 22.43 -1.01 37.28
C GLY A 17 23.91 -0.63 37.45
N ALA A 18 24.26 0.53 36.88
CA ALA A 18 25.54 1.26 36.93
C ALA A 18 26.66 0.71 36.02
N ARG A 19 27.20 1.47 35.05
CA ARG A 19 27.88 2.77 35.25
C ARG A 19 27.86 3.74 34.06
N SER A 20 27.12 3.49 32.99
CA SER A 20 27.03 4.45 31.87
C SER A 20 25.76 5.29 31.98
N ALA A 21 25.92 6.60 32.20
CA ALA A 21 24.84 7.57 32.45
C ALA A 21 23.91 7.83 31.23
N ALA A 22 24.07 7.10 30.12
CA ALA A 22 23.40 7.41 28.86
C ALA A 22 22.40 6.34 28.37
N ARG A 23 22.14 5.26 29.13
CA ARG A 23 21.16 4.24 28.69
C ARG A 23 19.78 4.43 29.34
N PRO A 24 18.69 4.42 28.56
CA PRO A 24 17.33 4.48 29.10
C PRO A 24 17.07 3.28 30.02
N ARG A 25 16.57 3.55 31.22
CA ARG A 25 16.23 2.50 32.20
C ARG A 25 14.95 1.80 31.75
N VAL A 26 15.04 0.49 31.50
CA VAL A 26 13.87 -0.36 31.25
C VAL A 26 13.11 -0.54 32.56
N SER A 27 11.78 -0.45 32.54
CA SER A 27 10.96 -0.59 33.75
C SER A 27 10.98 -2.03 34.29
N ALA A 28 10.76 -2.19 35.60
CA ALA A 28 10.67 -3.51 36.23
C ALA A 28 9.52 -4.34 35.63
N GLU A 29 8.42 -3.69 35.27
CA GLU A 29 7.27 -4.31 34.62
C GLU A 29 7.62 -4.81 33.22
N ALA A 30 8.41 -4.07 32.43
CA ALA A 30 8.83 -4.54 31.10
C ALA A 30 9.74 -5.77 31.19
N ILE A 31 10.64 -5.79 32.18
CA ILE A 31 11.50 -6.95 32.45
C ILE A 31 10.68 -8.15 32.91
N SER A 32 9.67 -7.93 33.76
CA SER A 32 8.73 -8.98 34.21
C SER A 32 7.98 -9.61 33.04
N LEU A 33 7.41 -8.79 32.15
CA LEU A 33 6.72 -9.28 30.97
C LEU A 33 7.64 -10.07 30.04
N LEU A 34 8.86 -9.56 29.78
CA LEU A 34 9.84 -10.26 28.95
C LEU A 34 10.24 -11.61 29.54
N ARG A 35 10.37 -11.73 30.87
CA ARG A 35 10.63 -13.01 31.52
C ARG A 35 9.48 -13.99 31.31
N ALA A 36 8.24 -13.53 31.50
CA ALA A 36 7.05 -14.36 31.30
C ALA A 36 6.89 -14.83 29.85
N LEU A 37 7.19 -13.97 28.86
CA LEU A 37 7.17 -14.30 27.43
C LEU A 37 8.30 -15.22 26.99
N LEU A 38 9.47 -15.13 27.64
CA LEU A 38 10.66 -15.92 27.32
C LEU A 38 10.82 -17.13 28.24
N GLU A 39 9.78 -17.50 28.98
CA GLU A 39 9.76 -18.70 29.83
C GLU A 39 10.06 -19.94 28.97
N PRO A 40 11.14 -20.70 29.26
CA PRO A 40 11.52 -21.87 28.49
C PRO A 40 10.45 -22.94 28.43
N SER A 41 9.77 -23.17 29.55
CA SER A 41 8.66 -24.10 29.60
C SER A 41 7.49 -23.50 28.83
N THR A 42 7.11 -24.11 27.70
CA THR A 42 5.93 -23.67 26.94
C THR A 42 4.64 -23.78 27.73
N ALA A 43 4.59 -24.68 28.73
CA ALA A 43 3.44 -24.84 29.62
C ALA A 43 3.35 -23.74 30.69
N GLU A 44 4.47 -23.12 31.08
CA GLU A 44 4.51 -22.03 32.07
C GLU A 44 4.61 -20.65 31.41
N ARG A 45 4.86 -20.61 30.10
CA ARG A 45 4.92 -19.38 29.32
C ARG A 45 3.55 -18.72 29.29
N VAL A 46 3.57 -17.42 29.57
CA VAL A 46 2.39 -16.59 29.53
C VAL A 46 1.73 -16.65 28.15
N SER A 47 0.42 -16.85 28.13
CA SER A 47 -0.36 -16.77 26.89
C SER A 47 -0.37 -15.32 26.36
N ALA A 48 -0.74 -15.15 25.09
CA ALA A 48 -0.91 -13.81 24.52
C ALA A 48 -1.93 -12.96 25.31
N GLN A 49 -3.01 -13.59 25.79
CA GLN A 49 -4.04 -12.92 26.58
C GLN A 49 -3.52 -12.45 27.94
N GLU A 50 -2.80 -13.31 28.66
CA GLU A 50 -2.19 -12.93 29.94
C GLU A 50 -1.08 -11.88 29.77
N ALA A 51 -0.34 -11.91 28.65
CA ALA A 51 0.66 -10.90 28.31
C ALA A 51 0.03 -9.52 28.07
N LEU A 52 -1.12 -9.45 27.40
CA LEU A 52 -1.91 -8.22 27.23
C LEU A 52 -2.45 -7.68 28.56
N GLY A 53 -2.80 -8.58 29.48
CA GLY A 53 -3.22 -8.23 30.85
C GLY A 53 -2.07 -7.75 31.76
N HIS A 54 -0.81 -7.95 31.38
CA HIS A 54 0.35 -7.63 32.22
C HIS A 54 0.43 -6.11 32.54
N PRO A 55 0.79 -5.69 33.77
CA PRO A 55 0.88 -4.27 34.17
C PRO A 55 1.72 -3.39 33.24
N CYS A 56 2.78 -3.95 32.64
CA CYS A 56 3.61 -3.25 31.65
C CYS A 56 2.80 -2.74 30.45
N VAL A 57 1.86 -3.55 29.97
CA VAL A 57 1.01 -3.25 28.80
C VAL A 57 -0.18 -2.41 29.23
N THR A 58 -0.88 -2.79 30.30
CA THR A 58 -2.08 -2.07 30.74
C THR A 58 -1.78 -0.65 31.25
N ARG A 59 -0.64 -0.45 31.91
CA ARG A 59 -0.21 0.90 32.33
C ARG A 59 0.26 1.74 31.15
N SER A 60 0.88 1.19 30.11
CA SER A 60 1.30 1.99 28.96
C SER A 60 0.10 2.57 28.20
N TYR A 61 -1.02 1.83 28.13
CA TYR A 61 -2.29 2.38 27.63
C TYR A 61 -2.89 3.47 28.53
N SER A 62 -2.71 3.37 29.85
CA SER A 62 -3.28 4.30 30.83
C SER A 62 -2.44 5.57 31.01
N SER A 63 -1.11 5.45 31.04
CA SER A 63 -0.16 6.54 31.29
C SER A 63 -0.04 7.51 30.12
N GLN A 64 -0.44 7.10 28.92
CA GLN A 64 -0.45 7.99 27.76
C GLN A 64 -1.62 9.00 27.79
N GLY A 65 -2.61 8.86 28.68
CA GLY A 65 -3.75 9.78 28.82
C GLY A 65 -3.62 10.83 29.93
N ALA A 66 -2.69 10.66 30.89
CA ALA A 66 -2.50 11.56 32.01
C ALA A 66 -1.25 12.42 31.79
N GLY A 67 -1.42 13.56 31.09
CA GLY A 67 -0.35 14.55 30.97
C GLY A 67 0.09 15.03 32.34
N SER A 68 1.38 14.87 32.65
CA SER A 68 2.02 15.47 33.81
C SER A 68 1.95 17.00 33.67
N ALA A 69 1.41 17.68 34.67
CA ALA A 69 1.17 19.12 34.65
C ALA A 69 2.41 19.98 34.98
N ASP A 70 3.60 19.38 35.14
CA ASP A 70 4.83 20.13 35.38
C ASP A 70 5.64 20.32 34.09
N GLY A 71 5.80 21.59 33.72
CA GLY A 71 6.33 22.02 32.44
C GLY A 71 7.84 21.87 32.28
N ALA A 72 8.24 21.60 31.04
CA ALA A 72 9.42 22.20 30.41
C ALA A 72 9.23 22.13 28.89
N ARG A 73 9.23 23.30 28.24
CA ARG A 73 9.27 23.48 26.79
C ARG A 73 10.44 22.70 26.19
N ASN A 74 10.19 21.58 25.52
CA ASN A 74 11.06 21.06 24.46
C ASN A 74 10.17 20.60 23.31
N ASN A 75 10.20 21.38 22.24
CA ASN A 75 9.32 21.29 21.09
C ASN A 75 9.92 20.34 20.04
N THR A 76 10.07 19.06 20.40
CA THR A 76 10.40 17.98 19.47
C THR A 76 9.28 16.96 19.52
N GLN A 77 8.37 17.03 18.55
CA GLN A 77 7.28 16.08 18.37
C GLN A 77 7.87 14.74 17.90
N ASP A 78 8.04 13.80 18.83
CA ASP A 78 8.42 12.41 18.52
C ASP A 78 7.33 11.69 17.71
N ALA A 79 7.72 11.11 16.57
CA ALA A 79 6.88 10.31 15.66
C ALA A 79 6.42 8.95 16.22
N SER A 80 6.60 8.70 17.52
CA SER A 80 5.95 7.59 18.24
C SER A 80 4.56 7.97 18.81
N ALA A 81 4.09 9.18 18.54
CA ALA A 81 2.80 9.71 19.01
C ALA A 81 1.55 9.14 18.30
N SER A 82 1.71 8.29 17.28
CA SER A 82 0.63 7.77 16.40
C SER A 82 -0.47 6.97 17.11
N LEU A 83 -0.21 6.47 18.32
CA LEU A 83 -1.21 5.73 19.12
C LEU A 83 -1.54 6.43 20.44
N ARG A 84 -1.27 7.74 20.56
CA ARG A 84 -1.61 8.46 21.80
C ARG A 84 -3.13 8.42 22.00
N PRO A 85 -3.61 8.01 23.19
CA PRO A 85 -5.00 8.08 23.53
C PRO A 85 -5.49 9.51 23.36
N PRO A 86 -6.70 9.72 22.81
CA PRO A 86 -7.40 10.96 23.03
C PRO A 86 -7.43 11.27 24.53
N GLY A 87 -7.10 12.50 24.93
CA GLY A 87 -7.17 12.91 26.34
C GLY A 87 -8.56 12.62 26.94
N PRO A 88 -8.73 12.62 28.28
CA PRO A 88 -9.95 12.13 28.93
C PRO A 88 -11.26 12.73 28.38
N GLY A 89 -11.28 14.03 28.05
CA GLY A 89 -12.45 14.69 27.44
C GLY A 89 -12.71 14.28 25.97
N CYS A 90 -11.66 13.89 25.25
CA CYS A 90 -11.76 13.43 23.86
C CYS A 90 -12.25 11.97 23.78
N MET A 91 -11.99 11.14 24.80
CA MET A 91 -12.55 9.78 24.87
C MET A 91 -14.08 9.79 24.95
N LYS A 92 -14.65 10.61 25.84
CA LYS A 92 -16.12 10.75 25.97
C LYS A 92 -16.76 11.11 24.62
N HIS A 93 -16.15 12.06 23.91
CA HIS A 93 -16.62 12.48 22.59
C HIS A 93 -16.48 11.36 21.54
N ALA A 94 -15.36 10.64 21.51
CA ALA A 94 -15.15 9.53 20.58
C ALA A 94 -16.17 8.39 20.81
N LEU A 95 -16.45 8.06 22.06
CA LEU A 95 -17.47 7.07 22.43
C LEU A 95 -18.89 7.52 22.06
N ALA A 96 -19.22 8.79 22.29
CA ALA A 96 -20.50 9.36 21.87
C ALA A 96 -20.65 9.33 20.34
N LYS A 97 -19.59 9.68 19.59
CA LYS A 97 -19.55 9.58 18.13
C LYS A 97 -19.75 8.13 17.68
N ALA A 98 -19.17 7.15 18.38
CA ALA A 98 -19.35 5.73 18.06
C ALA A 98 -20.79 5.27 18.23
N VAL A 99 -21.47 5.68 19.30
CA VAL A 99 -22.90 5.37 19.49
C VAL A 99 -23.76 6.03 18.41
N GLY A 100 -23.44 7.27 18.03
CA GLY A 100 -24.08 7.96 16.91
C GLY A 100 -23.92 7.19 15.60
N ALA A 101 -22.70 6.81 15.26
CA ALA A 101 -22.41 6.06 14.04
C ALA A 101 -23.06 4.67 14.03
N MET A 102 -23.12 3.96 15.17
CA MET A 102 -23.87 2.70 15.25
C MET A 102 -25.38 2.90 15.01
N ARG A 103 -25.94 4.04 15.43
CA ARG A 103 -27.34 4.39 15.15
C ARG A 103 -27.55 4.64 13.66
N ASP A 104 -26.69 5.44 13.04
CA ASP A 104 -26.75 5.76 11.61
C ASP A 104 -26.58 4.49 10.74
N PHE A 105 -25.68 3.59 11.15
CA PHE A 105 -25.52 2.27 10.53
C PHE A 105 -26.79 1.42 10.69
N ALA A 106 -27.37 1.34 11.89
CA ALA A 106 -28.57 0.56 12.14
C ALA A 106 -29.80 1.08 11.37
N SER A 107 -29.91 2.39 11.16
CA SER A 107 -30.99 3.00 10.36
C SER A 107 -30.75 2.93 8.85
N SER A 108 -29.52 2.69 8.40
CA SER A 108 -29.19 2.60 6.98
C SER A 108 -29.89 1.42 6.29
N PRO A 109 -30.28 1.53 5.01
CA PRO A 109 -30.81 0.39 4.25
C PRO A 109 -29.84 -0.81 4.25
N PRO A 110 -30.34 -2.07 4.18
CA PRO A 110 -29.50 -3.26 4.21
C PRO A 110 -28.39 -3.26 3.16
N LEU A 111 -28.68 -2.78 1.95
CA LEU A 111 -27.70 -2.71 0.86
C LEU A 111 -26.55 -1.75 1.22
N ARG A 112 -26.86 -0.56 1.74
CA ARG A 112 -25.84 0.40 2.21
C ARG A 112 -24.96 -0.20 3.29
N ARG A 113 -25.52 -0.91 4.27
CA ARG A 113 -24.74 -1.58 5.32
C ARG A 113 -23.77 -2.62 4.75
N LEU A 114 -24.23 -3.44 3.80
CA LEU A 114 -23.39 -4.42 3.11
C LEU A 114 -22.25 -3.72 2.36
N SER A 115 -22.54 -2.61 1.69
CA SER A 115 -21.53 -1.82 0.98
C SER A 115 -20.50 -1.20 1.92
N LEU A 116 -20.92 -0.67 3.07
CA LEU A 116 -19.99 -0.17 4.10
C LEU A 116 -19.06 -1.27 4.64
N LEU A 117 -19.54 -2.51 4.77
CA LEU A 117 -18.69 -3.65 5.13
C LEU A 117 -17.63 -3.96 4.06
N VAL A 118 -18.02 -4.00 2.78
CA VAL A 118 -17.07 -4.17 1.67
C VAL A 118 -16.04 -3.04 1.68
N MET A 119 -16.48 -1.80 1.88
CA MET A 119 -15.58 -0.64 1.96
C MET A 119 -14.59 -0.73 3.11
N ALA A 120 -15.04 -1.19 4.28
CA ALA A 120 -14.18 -1.37 5.44
C ALA A 120 -13.03 -2.36 5.16
N HIS A 121 -13.23 -3.37 4.30
CA HIS A 121 -12.16 -4.26 3.84
C HIS A 121 -11.19 -3.64 2.82
N LEU A 122 -11.64 -2.63 2.08
CA LEU A 122 -10.87 -1.98 1.02
C LEU A 122 -10.05 -0.77 1.51
N LEU A 123 -10.34 -0.29 2.72
CA LEU A 123 -9.65 0.84 3.33
C LEU A 123 -8.25 0.47 3.83
N ASP A 124 -7.31 1.40 3.67
CA ASP A 124 -6.00 1.29 4.28
C ASP A 124 -6.02 1.80 5.74
N ASP A 125 -5.14 1.21 6.57
CA ASP A 125 -5.04 1.52 8.00
C ASP A 125 -4.74 3.01 8.29
N SER A 126 -4.07 3.72 7.38
CA SER A 126 -3.66 5.11 7.62
C SER A 126 -4.85 6.06 7.67
N ARG A 127 -5.92 5.76 6.93
CA ARG A 127 -7.13 6.57 6.90
C ARG A 127 -8.05 6.36 8.10
N VAL A 128 -7.88 5.25 8.81
CA VAL A 128 -8.77 4.82 9.90
C VAL A 128 -8.03 4.64 11.23
N GLU A 129 -6.83 5.20 11.37
CA GLU A 129 -5.97 5.04 12.56
C GLU A 129 -6.69 5.37 13.87
N LYS A 130 -7.51 6.43 13.89
CA LYS A 130 -8.32 6.82 15.06
C LYS A 130 -9.38 5.77 15.41
N VAL A 131 -9.98 5.14 14.40
CA VAL A 131 -10.97 4.08 14.57
C VAL A 131 -10.29 2.78 15.01
N ILE A 132 -9.13 2.43 14.45
CA ILE A 132 -8.29 1.31 14.89
C ILE A 132 -7.96 1.45 16.36
N TRP A 133 -7.51 2.64 16.77
CA TRP A 133 -7.17 2.90 18.16
C TRP A 133 -8.39 2.71 19.07
N LEU A 134 -9.53 3.31 18.71
CA LEU A 134 -10.77 3.20 19.50
C LEU A 134 -11.23 1.74 19.60
N PHE A 135 -11.20 0.99 18.50
CA PHE A 135 -11.53 -0.43 18.49
C PHE A 135 -10.62 -1.21 19.43
N ARG A 136 -9.30 -1.03 19.34
CA ARG A 136 -8.32 -1.71 20.21
C ARG A 136 -8.54 -1.36 21.68
N PHE A 137 -8.85 -0.11 21.98
CA PHE A 137 -9.18 0.33 23.33
C PHE A 137 -10.44 -0.38 23.87
N LEU A 138 -11.46 -0.52 23.03
CA LEU A 138 -12.74 -1.12 23.38
C LEU A 138 -12.67 -2.65 23.50
N ALA A 139 -12.08 -3.32 22.50
CA ALA A 139 -11.94 -4.77 22.42
C ALA A 139 -10.88 -5.33 23.39
N ARG A 140 -9.86 -4.50 23.70
CA ARG A 140 -8.76 -4.79 24.63
C ARG A 140 -8.06 -6.12 24.33
N ASP A 141 -8.51 -7.21 24.96
CA ASP A 141 -7.87 -8.52 24.97
C ASP A 141 -8.53 -9.54 24.01
N GLY A 142 -9.69 -9.20 23.44
CA GLY A 142 -10.57 -10.19 22.79
C GLY A 142 -10.54 -10.23 21.26
N TRP A 143 -9.88 -9.29 20.57
CA TRP A 143 -10.03 -9.03 19.11
C TRP A 143 -11.48 -8.79 18.62
N LEU A 144 -12.45 -9.00 19.49
CA LEU A 144 -13.88 -8.84 19.34
C LEU A 144 -14.36 -7.87 20.41
N LEU A 145 -15.21 -6.94 20.02
CA LEU A 145 -15.83 -6.00 20.93
C LEU A 145 -17.15 -6.58 21.42
N GLN A 146 -17.27 -6.90 22.71
CA GLN A 146 -18.51 -7.42 23.30
C GLN A 146 -19.47 -6.30 23.70
N GLU A 147 -20.79 -6.53 23.57
CA GLU A 147 -21.82 -5.54 23.93
C GLU A 147 -21.71 -5.09 25.39
N ALA A 148 -21.61 -6.05 26.32
CA ALA A 148 -21.52 -5.77 27.75
C ALA A 148 -20.30 -4.89 28.10
N ARG A 149 -19.20 -5.10 27.38
CA ARG A 149 -17.96 -4.31 27.54
C ARG A 149 -18.17 -2.89 27.04
N LEU A 150 -18.72 -2.70 25.84
CA LEU A 150 -18.98 -1.36 25.32
C LEU A 150 -19.95 -0.59 26.23
N ARG A 151 -21.01 -1.23 26.74
CA ARG A 151 -21.93 -0.63 27.73
C ARG A 151 -21.23 -0.22 29.02
N ALA A 152 -20.27 -1.00 29.50
CA ALA A 152 -19.51 -0.66 30.70
C ALA A 152 -18.63 0.58 30.45
N VAL A 153 -17.88 0.57 29.34
CA VAL A 153 -16.99 1.70 28.97
C VAL A 153 -17.78 3.00 28.74
N LEU A 154 -18.96 2.93 28.11
CA LEU A 154 -19.83 4.10 27.94
C LEU A 154 -20.26 4.70 29.29
N ARG A 155 -20.71 3.86 30.23
CA ARG A 155 -21.09 4.30 31.58
C ARG A 155 -19.92 4.90 32.35
N ASP A 156 -18.76 4.24 32.31
CA ASP A 156 -17.55 4.70 32.99
C ASP A 156 -17.06 6.05 32.45
N ALA A 157 -17.25 6.30 31.14
CA ALA A 157 -16.93 7.58 30.49
C ALA A 157 -18.02 8.65 30.66
N GLY A 158 -19.13 8.34 31.34
CA GLY A 158 -20.28 9.24 31.49
C GLY A 158 -20.98 9.55 30.17
N VAL A 159 -21.01 8.58 29.25
CA VAL A 159 -21.81 8.61 28.01
C VAL A 159 -23.07 7.79 28.26
N ASP A 160 -24.24 8.38 27.98
CA ASP A 160 -25.52 7.69 28.16
C ASP A 160 -25.62 6.50 27.19
N VAL A 161 -25.95 5.33 27.74
CA VAL A 161 -26.22 4.12 26.95
C VAL A 161 -27.68 4.17 26.49
N PRO A 162 -27.95 4.21 25.16
CA PRO A 162 -29.32 4.22 24.67
C PRO A 162 -30.13 3.01 25.15
N PRO A 163 -31.44 3.14 25.39
CA PRO A 163 -32.28 2.02 25.80
C PRO A 163 -32.33 0.92 24.74
N ASP A 164 -32.22 1.28 23.45
CA ASP A 164 -32.20 0.37 22.31
C ASP A 164 -30.79 -0.09 21.90
N PHE A 165 -29.78 0.12 22.75
CA PHE A 165 -28.39 -0.17 22.42
C PHE A 165 -28.14 -1.62 21.97
N GLY A 166 -28.83 -2.61 22.56
CA GLY A 166 -28.70 -4.01 22.14
C GLY A 166 -29.18 -4.25 20.70
N ARG A 167 -30.20 -3.51 20.25
CA ARG A 167 -30.65 -3.55 18.85
C ARG A 167 -29.60 -2.91 17.93
N LEU A 168 -29.06 -1.75 18.31
CA LEU A 168 -28.02 -1.07 17.52
C LEU A 168 -26.79 -1.98 17.36
N PHE A 169 -26.40 -2.65 18.43
CA PHE A 169 -25.29 -3.59 18.46
C PHE A 169 -25.58 -4.82 17.57
N ALA A 170 -26.75 -5.43 17.70
CA ALA A 170 -27.16 -6.56 16.85
C ALA A 170 -27.26 -6.20 15.36
N CYS A 171 -27.57 -4.94 15.01
CA CYS A 171 -27.54 -4.48 13.62
C CYS A 171 -26.12 -4.33 13.07
N ALA A 172 -25.15 -3.99 13.92
CA ALA A 172 -23.74 -3.88 13.57
C ALA A 172 -23.05 -5.26 13.47
N ASP A 173 -23.49 -6.23 14.28
CA ASP A 173 -23.02 -7.62 14.29
C ASP A 173 -23.63 -8.40 13.11
N VAL A 174 -23.09 -8.15 11.92
CA VAL A 174 -23.59 -8.76 10.68
C VAL A 174 -23.27 -10.25 10.61
N SER A 175 -22.21 -10.70 11.27
CA SER A 175 -21.85 -12.12 11.43
C SER A 175 -22.77 -12.87 12.39
N GLY A 176 -23.47 -12.17 13.30
CA GLY A 176 -24.32 -12.76 14.32
C GLY A 176 -23.52 -13.49 15.41
N SER A 177 -22.28 -13.08 15.63
CA SER A 177 -21.36 -13.74 16.58
C SER A 177 -21.65 -13.41 18.05
N GLY A 178 -22.48 -12.39 18.31
CA GLY A 178 -22.71 -11.79 19.62
C GLY A 178 -21.66 -10.76 20.02
N ALA A 179 -20.71 -10.44 19.13
CA ALA A 179 -19.67 -9.45 19.31
C ALA A 179 -19.34 -8.77 17.97
N LEU A 180 -18.68 -7.60 17.99
CA LEU A 180 -18.24 -6.94 16.76
C LEU A 180 -16.79 -7.27 16.44
N GLU A 181 -16.55 -7.74 15.23
CA GLU A 181 -15.24 -7.77 14.61
C GLU A 181 -14.77 -6.35 14.26
N TYR A 182 -13.47 -6.21 13.96
CA TYR A 182 -12.89 -4.92 13.58
C TYR A 182 -13.58 -4.33 12.34
N VAL A 183 -13.88 -5.15 11.34
CA VAL A 183 -14.51 -4.71 10.09
C VAL A 183 -15.95 -4.25 10.33
N GLU A 184 -16.71 -4.97 11.14
CA GLU A 184 -18.09 -4.61 11.51
C GLU A 184 -18.14 -3.29 12.30
N PHE A 185 -17.22 -3.13 13.26
CA PHE A 185 -17.07 -1.88 13.98
C PHE A 185 -16.66 -0.74 13.05
N LEU A 186 -15.67 -0.95 12.18
CA LEU A 186 -15.21 0.06 11.23
C LEU A 186 -16.32 0.49 10.26
N ALA A 187 -17.04 -0.47 9.67
CA ALA A 187 -18.18 -0.19 8.79
C ALA A 187 -19.26 0.64 9.50
N SER A 188 -19.54 0.32 10.77
CA SER A 188 -20.45 1.11 11.61
C SER A 188 -19.94 2.54 11.80
N MET A 189 -18.64 2.72 12.12
CA MET A 189 -18.03 4.03 12.31
C MET A 189 -18.00 4.89 11.04
N MET A 190 -17.88 4.27 9.87
CA MET A 190 -17.87 4.95 8.57
C MET A 190 -19.23 5.51 8.18
N SER A 191 -20.33 4.96 8.69
CA SER A 191 -21.69 5.40 8.31
C SER A 191 -21.95 6.87 8.59
N ALA A 192 -21.30 7.43 9.62
CA ALA A 192 -21.40 8.83 10.04
C ALA A 192 -20.27 9.71 9.49
N ASP A 193 -19.37 9.17 8.65
CA ASP A 193 -18.17 9.87 8.18
C ASP A 193 -18.13 9.90 6.64
N ALA A 194 -18.79 10.90 6.07
CA ALA A 194 -18.91 11.10 4.62
C ALA A 194 -17.54 11.19 3.92
N ASP A 195 -16.54 11.77 4.59
CA ASP A 195 -15.19 11.89 4.05
C ASP A 195 -14.50 10.52 3.90
N LEU A 196 -14.92 9.52 4.68
CA LEU A 196 -14.47 8.14 4.52
C LEU A 196 -15.31 7.39 3.48
N CYS A 197 -16.63 7.47 3.54
CA CYS A 197 -17.51 6.60 2.75
C CYS A 197 -17.95 7.15 1.39
N CYS A 198 -17.81 8.44 1.12
CA CYS A 198 -18.28 9.06 -0.14
C CYS A 198 -17.15 9.42 -1.10
N GLN A 199 -15.97 8.80 -0.97
CA GLN A 199 -14.86 9.06 -1.87
C GLN A 199 -15.05 8.35 -3.21
N GLY A 200 -15.06 9.11 -4.31
CA GLY A 200 -15.29 8.58 -5.66
C GLY A 200 -14.50 7.32 -6.03
N PRO A 201 -13.16 7.25 -5.83
CA PRO A 201 -12.39 6.04 -6.11
C PRO A 201 -12.82 4.83 -5.28
N LEU A 202 -13.14 5.02 -4.01
CA LEU A 202 -13.56 3.95 -3.11
C LEU A 202 -14.99 3.49 -3.42
N LEU A 203 -15.88 4.41 -3.78
CA LEU A 203 -17.22 4.10 -4.28
C LEU A 203 -17.16 3.25 -5.54
N ARG A 204 -16.34 3.64 -6.53
CA ARG A 204 -16.15 2.87 -7.77
C ARG A 204 -15.59 1.48 -7.50
N LEU A 205 -14.60 1.38 -6.63
CA LEU A 205 -14.00 0.09 -6.27
C LEU A 205 -15.01 -0.83 -5.58
N THR A 206 -15.83 -0.27 -4.69
CA THR A 206 -16.88 -1.01 -3.98
C THR A 206 -17.97 -1.45 -4.94
N PHE A 207 -18.44 -0.57 -5.81
CA PHE A 207 -19.43 -0.92 -6.82
C PHE A 207 -18.90 -2.01 -7.75
N HIS A 208 -17.65 -1.92 -8.21
CA HIS A 208 -17.04 -2.94 -9.05
C HIS A 208 -16.90 -4.29 -8.32
N PHE A 209 -16.66 -4.27 -7.01
CA PHE A 209 -16.67 -5.48 -6.20
C PHE A 209 -18.06 -6.12 -6.11
N LEU A 210 -19.12 -5.30 -6.01
CA LEU A 210 -20.51 -5.77 -6.04
C LEU A 210 -20.93 -6.24 -7.44
N ASP A 211 -20.53 -5.53 -8.50
CA ASP A 211 -20.74 -5.86 -9.91
C ASP A 211 -19.70 -6.89 -10.38
N ARG A 212 -19.75 -8.07 -9.77
CA ARG A 212 -18.83 -9.18 -10.08
C ARG A 212 -18.83 -9.58 -11.55
N ALA A 213 -19.96 -9.39 -12.24
CA ALA A 213 -20.10 -9.72 -13.66
C ALA A 213 -19.53 -8.64 -14.60
N GLY A 214 -19.24 -7.44 -14.09
CA GLY A 214 -18.74 -6.31 -14.87
C GLY A 214 -19.75 -5.76 -15.87
N GLN A 215 -21.05 -5.86 -15.55
CA GLN A 215 -22.14 -5.46 -16.45
C GLN A 215 -22.52 -3.98 -16.30
N GLY A 216 -21.95 -3.29 -15.31
CA GLY A 216 -22.31 -1.92 -14.94
C GLY A 216 -23.57 -1.82 -14.08
N VAL A 217 -24.13 -2.96 -13.66
CA VAL A 217 -25.32 -3.08 -12.81
C VAL A 217 -25.11 -4.18 -11.76
N VAL A 218 -25.72 -4.00 -10.59
CA VAL A 218 -25.74 -4.99 -9.51
C VAL A 218 -27.16 -5.50 -9.33
N ASP A 219 -27.36 -6.80 -9.48
CA ASP A 219 -28.65 -7.47 -9.34
C ASP A 219 -28.73 -8.33 -8.06
N GLY A 220 -29.89 -8.93 -7.81
CA GLY A 220 -30.11 -9.77 -6.63
C GLY A 220 -29.18 -10.99 -6.58
N GLN A 221 -28.74 -11.51 -7.72
CA GLN A 221 -27.83 -12.67 -7.79
C GLN A 221 -26.42 -12.27 -7.34
N ALA A 222 -25.95 -11.10 -7.75
CA ALA A 222 -24.66 -10.55 -7.32
C ALA A 222 -24.60 -10.38 -5.80
N ILE A 223 -25.67 -9.84 -5.20
CA ILE A 223 -25.78 -9.70 -3.73
C ILE A 223 -25.88 -11.07 -3.04
N GLN A 224 -26.64 -12.01 -3.58
CA GLN A 224 -26.75 -13.37 -3.02
C GLN A 224 -25.40 -14.10 -3.02
N ALA A 225 -24.56 -13.88 -4.03
CA ALA A 225 -23.23 -14.47 -4.08
C ALA A 225 -22.31 -13.97 -2.94
N LEU A 226 -22.56 -12.76 -2.42
CA LEU A 226 -21.85 -12.19 -1.28
C LEU A 226 -22.48 -12.54 0.07
N ALA A 227 -23.80 -12.79 0.09
CA ALA A 227 -24.55 -13.21 1.26
C ALA A 227 -25.33 -14.52 1.00
N PRO A 228 -24.65 -15.69 0.92
CA PRO A 228 -25.29 -16.94 0.52
C PRO A 228 -26.40 -17.43 1.44
N THR A 229 -26.47 -16.90 2.67
CA THR A 229 -27.51 -17.22 3.65
C THR A 229 -28.84 -16.52 3.36
N LYS A 230 -28.86 -15.51 2.48
CA LYS A 230 -30.06 -14.80 2.06
C LYS A 230 -30.64 -15.42 0.79
N SER A 231 -31.96 -15.50 0.73
CA SER A 231 -32.66 -15.90 -0.48
C SER A 231 -32.52 -14.84 -1.58
N LEU A 232 -32.67 -15.25 -2.84
CA LEU A 232 -32.61 -14.33 -3.98
C LEU A 232 -33.66 -13.22 -3.85
N ALA A 233 -34.88 -13.56 -3.40
CA ALA A 233 -35.95 -12.60 -3.18
C ALA A 233 -35.59 -11.54 -2.13
N GLU A 234 -34.96 -11.95 -1.02
CA GLU A 234 -34.46 -10.99 -0.02
C GLU A 234 -33.36 -10.09 -0.61
N CYS A 235 -32.45 -10.64 -1.41
CA CYS A 235 -31.38 -9.87 -2.04
C CYS A 235 -31.92 -8.86 -3.06
N THR A 236 -32.88 -9.27 -3.91
CA THR A 236 -33.58 -8.36 -4.81
C THR A 236 -34.33 -7.27 -4.04
N ASN A 237 -35.00 -7.63 -2.94
CA ASN A 237 -35.69 -6.65 -2.09
C ASN A 237 -34.71 -5.66 -1.44
N MET A 238 -33.50 -6.08 -1.05
CA MET A 238 -32.47 -5.16 -0.54
C MET A 238 -32.07 -4.10 -1.57
N ILE A 239 -32.04 -4.46 -2.86
CA ILE A 239 -31.77 -3.54 -3.97
C ILE A 239 -32.96 -2.61 -4.16
N TYR A 240 -34.16 -3.18 -4.24
CA TYR A 240 -35.39 -2.42 -4.40
C TYR A 240 -35.60 -1.39 -3.28
N GLU A 241 -35.32 -1.74 -2.02
CA GLU A 241 -35.36 -0.80 -0.89
C GLU A 241 -34.35 0.35 -1.01
N GLY A 242 -33.21 0.12 -1.67
CA GLY A 242 -32.15 1.11 -1.84
C GLY A 242 -32.39 2.07 -3.01
N CYS A 243 -32.76 1.54 -4.18
CA CYS A 243 -32.86 2.33 -5.42
C CYS A 243 -34.23 2.29 -6.11
N SER A 244 -35.24 1.62 -5.52
CA SER A 244 -36.57 1.44 -6.13
C SER A 244 -36.55 0.75 -7.51
N ALA A 245 -35.55 -0.11 -7.75
CA ALA A 245 -35.37 -0.89 -8.97
C ALA A 245 -34.88 -2.31 -8.63
N ASP A 246 -35.02 -3.25 -9.56
CA ASP A 246 -34.54 -4.64 -9.39
C ASP A 246 -33.02 -4.78 -9.63
N GLU A 247 -32.42 -3.77 -10.25
CA GLU A 247 -30.99 -3.64 -10.55
C GLU A 247 -30.49 -2.26 -10.12
N MET A 248 -29.27 -2.18 -9.61
CA MET A 248 -28.64 -0.94 -9.15
C MET A 248 -27.50 -0.54 -10.09
N THR A 249 -27.58 0.65 -10.67
CA THR A 249 -26.47 1.25 -11.42
C THR A 249 -25.45 1.91 -10.48
N PHE A 250 -24.29 2.33 -11.02
CA PHE A 250 -23.32 3.09 -10.21
C PHE A 250 -23.90 4.40 -9.68
N GLN A 251 -24.77 5.08 -10.45
CA GLN A 251 -25.40 6.32 -10.01
C GLN A 251 -26.37 6.10 -8.85
N ASP A 252 -27.13 5.00 -8.90
CA ASP A 252 -28.01 4.60 -7.80
C ASP A 252 -27.20 4.26 -6.55
N PHE A 253 -26.07 3.56 -6.73
CA PHE A 253 -25.14 3.25 -5.65
C PHE A 253 -24.56 4.50 -4.99
N GLU A 254 -24.13 5.50 -5.76
CA GLU A 254 -23.66 6.78 -5.22
C GLU A 254 -24.76 7.47 -4.38
N ALA A 255 -26.01 7.46 -4.87
CA ALA A 255 -27.15 8.03 -4.15
C ALA A 255 -27.44 7.30 -2.83
N ILE A 256 -27.39 5.96 -2.83
CA ILE A 256 -27.58 5.13 -1.62
C ILE A 256 -26.49 5.39 -0.57
N MET A 257 -25.26 5.67 -1.02
CA MET A 257 -24.11 5.88 -0.14
C MET A 257 -24.02 7.31 0.43
N GLU A 258 -24.73 8.29 -0.14
CA GLU A 258 -24.78 9.66 0.40
C GLU A 258 -25.51 9.66 1.76
N PRO A 259 -24.88 10.11 2.86
CA PRO A 259 -25.53 10.12 4.17
C PRO A 259 -26.80 10.94 4.15
N GLU A 260 -27.87 10.39 4.75
CA GLU A 260 -29.09 11.15 4.97
C GLU A 260 -28.75 12.32 5.89
N VAL A 261 -28.67 13.51 5.32
CA VAL A 261 -28.47 14.73 6.09
C VAL A 261 -29.77 14.95 6.88
N SER A 262 -29.80 14.49 8.13
CA SER A 262 -30.88 14.82 9.04
C SER A 262 -30.89 16.34 9.21
N VAL A 263 -31.98 16.98 8.80
CA VAL A 263 -32.15 18.45 8.83
C VAL A 263 -32.42 18.95 10.26
N GLU A 264 -32.26 18.11 11.28
CA GLU A 264 -32.30 18.57 12.66
C GLU A 264 -31.03 19.36 12.97
N GLU A 265 -31.20 20.65 13.30
CA GLU A 265 -30.14 21.50 13.81
C GLU A 265 -29.45 20.81 14.99
N SER A 266 -28.31 20.18 14.73
CA SER A 266 -27.48 19.57 15.76
C SER A 266 -27.18 20.62 16.84
N PRO A 267 -27.68 20.46 18.09
CA PRO A 267 -27.41 21.39 19.19
C PRO A 267 -25.95 21.38 19.65
N TRP A 268 -25.09 20.60 18.98
CA TRP A 268 -23.74 20.26 19.41
C TRP A 268 -22.65 20.80 18.46
N SER A 269 -23.00 21.61 17.47
CA SER A 269 -22.04 22.41 16.70
C SER A 269 -21.62 23.67 17.46
N GLY A 270 -21.00 23.48 18.63
CA GLY A 270 -20.37 24.54 19.40
C GLY A 270 -19.06 25.00 18.75
N ALA A 271 -19.16 25.71 17.62
CA ALA A 271 -18.09 26.53 17.06
C ALA A 271 -18.74 27.76 16.40
N GLN A 272 -18.83 28.84 17.16
CA GLN A 272 -19.16 30.16 16.63
C GLN A 272 -18.02 30.62 15.71
N ASP A 273 -18.40 31.23 14.59
CA ASP A 273 -17.58 31.93 13.59
C ASP A 273 -16.83 31.11 12.53
N LEU A 274 -17.57 30.50 11.59
CA LEU A 274 -17.12 30.33 10.20
C LEU A 274 -18.26 30.62 9.19
N PRO A 275 -17.99 31.28 8.04
CA PRO A 275 -19.04 31.76 7.14
C PRO A 275 -19.72 30.64 6.35
N ALA A 276 -21.02 30.80 6.12
CA ALA A 276 -21.97 29.86 5.50
C ALA A 276 -21.72 29.47 4.02
N LYS A 277 -20.47 29.45 3.53
CA LYS A 277 -20.11 29.12 2.14
C LYS A 277 -19.84 27.63 1.85
N SER A 278 -19.91 26.74 2.84
CA SER A 278 -19.63 25.30 2.63
C SER A 278 -20.86 24.48 2.18
N ARG A 279 -22.08 24.89 2.57
CA ARG A 279 -23.30 24.08 2.36
C ARG A 279 -23.81 24.03 0.92
N SER A 280 -23.52 25.03 0.09
CA SER A 280 -23.92 25.07 -1.32
C SER A 280 -22.89 24.47 -2.29
N SER A 281 -21.69 24.14 -1.81
CA SER A 281 -20.57 23.73 -2.65
C SER A 281 -20.56 22.22 -2.91
N LEU A 282 -21.01 21.39 -1.96
CA LEU A 282 -21.06 19.93 -2.15
C LEU A 282 -22.10 19.51 -3.21
N ARG A 283 -23.32 20.07 -3.19
CA ARG A 283 -24.29 19.83 -4.27
C ARG A 283 -23.85 20.41 -5.62
N ARG A 284 -23.17 21.58 -5.64
CA ARG A 284 -22.81 22.29 -6.89
C ARG A 284 -21.53 21.75 -7.56
N ILE A 285 -20.62 21.13 -6.80
CA ILE A 285 -19.47 20.39 -7.36
C ILE A 285 -19.95 19.09 -8.00
N TRP A 286 -20.98 18.43 -7.45
CA TRP A 286 -21.50 17.16 -7.95
C TRP A 286 -22.41 17.29 -9.18
N SER A 287 -23.24 18.34 -9.29
CA SER A 287 -24.09 18.52 -10.49
C SER A 287 -23.31 18.78 -11.79
N LYS A 288 -22.02 19.14 -11.71
CA LYS A 288 -21.19 19.45 -12.88
C LYS A 288 -20.51 18.24 -13.51
N ALA A 289 -20.50 17.07 -12.86
CA ALA A 289 -19.83 15.86 -13.37
C ALA A 289 -20.76 14.90 -14.14
N GLY A 290 -22.09 15.12 -14.14
CA GLY A 290 -23.08 14.16 -14.66
C GLY A 290 -23.79 14.51 -15.97
N SER A 291 -23.38 15.56 -16.71
CA SER A 291 -24.05 15.93 -17.97
C SER A 291 -23.23 15.56 -19.21
N SER A 292 -23.30 14.29 -19.60
CA SER A 292 -22.97 13.85 -20.97
C SER A 292 -24.28 13.51 -21.69
N GLY A 293 -24.56 14.24 -22.77
CA GLY A 293 -25.85 14.24 -23.47
C GLY A 293 -26.28 12.89 -24.05
N SER A 294 -27.53 12.54 -23.79
CA SER A 294 -28.23 11.45 -24.46
C SER A 294 -28.56 11.83 -25.91
N VAL A 295 -27.94 11.16 -26.87
CA VAL A 295 -28.33 11.23 -28.30
C VAL A 295 -29.60 10.43 -28.50
N GLN A 296 -30.68 11.13 -28.83
CA GLN A 296 -31.99 10.58 -29.13
C GLN A 296 -31.98 10.00 -30.57
N ARG A 297 -31.93 8.68 -30.71
CA ARG A 297 -32.12 7.99 -32.00
C ARG A 297 -33.62 7.97 -32.34
N GLN A 298 -34.05 8.83 -33.25
CA GLN A 298 -35.32 8.67 -33.95
C GLN A 298 -35.15 7.69 -35.11
N GLY A 299 -36.02 6.69 -35.17
CA GLY A 299 -36.14 5.78 -36.31
C GLY A 299 -36.94 6.41 -37.44
N THR A 300 -36.54 6.13 -38.67
CA THR A 300 -37.38 6.32 -39.86
C THR A 300 -37.36 5.07 -40.73
N SER A 301 -38.56 4.58 -41.00
CA SER A 301 -38.93 3.53 -41.94
C SER A 301 -38.77 3.96 -43.41
N ARG A 302 -38.34 3.03 -44.27
CA ARG A 302 -38.67 2.86 -45.71
C ARG A 302 -37.90 1.61 -46.17
N GLY A 303 -38.45 0.56 -46.79
CA GLY A 303 -39.54 0.47 -47.74
C GLY A 303 -38.96 0.29 -49.15
N GLY A 304 -38.83 -0.95 -49.65
CA GLY A 304 -38.42 -1.22 -51.03
C GLY A 304 -38.19 -2.72 -51.36
N LYS A 305 -39.11 -3.30 -52.12
CA LYS A 305 -39.11 -4.65 -52.74
C LYS A 305 -38.57 -4.59 -54.18
N LEU A 306 -38.33 -5.79 -54.75
CA LEU A 306 -38.09 -6.19 -56.17
C LEU A 306 -36.60 -6.30 -56.55
N GLY A 307 -36.10 -7.32 -57.25
CA GLY A 307 -36.68 -8.50 -57.91
C GLY A 307 -35.64 -9.11 -58.89
N ALA A 308 -35.67 -10.45 -59.01
CA ALA A 308 -35.26 -11.35 -60.10
C ALA A 308 -34.02 -11.12 -61.03
N ALA A 309 -33.32 -12.24 -61.27
CA ALA A 309 -32.23 -12.59 -62.20
C ALA A 309 -32.59 -12.46 -63.71
N PRO A 310 -31.84 -12.96 -64.74
CA PRO A 310 -30.55 -13.71 -64.78
C PRO A 310 -29.55 -13.29 -65.91
N GLY A 311 -28.38 -13.95 -66.05
CA GLY A 311 -27.61 -13.96 -67.30
C GLY A 311 -26.09 -14.23 -67.23
N GLU A 312 -25.73 -15.50 -67.47
CA GLU A 312 -24.62 -16.06 -68.28
C GLU A 312 -23.16 -15.52 -68.30
N SER A 313 -22.25 -16.49 -68.04
CA SER A 313 -20.98 -16.85 -68.70
C SER A 313 -19.93 -15.80 -69.11
N ALA A 314 -18.72 -15.90 -68.54
CA ALA A 314 -17.52 -16.32 -69.27
C ALA A 314 -16.29 -16.48 -68.36
N THR A 315 -15.57 -17.57 -68.62
CA THR A 315 -14.21 -17.98 -68.24
C THR A 315 -13.19 -16.86 -68.09
N GLN A 316 -12.38 -16.88 -67.01
CA GLN A 316 -10.92 -16.67 -67.08
C GLN A 316 -10.19 -16.89 -65.73
N LEU A 317 -9.17 -17.75 -65.81
CA LEU A 317 -7.86 -17.70 -65.14
C LEU A 317 -7.82 -17.53 -63.61
N ALA A 318 -7.44 -18.62 -62.94
CA ALA A 318 -6.98 -18.63 -61.56
C ALA A 318 -5.61 -17.94 -61.43
N PRO A 319 -5.44 -17.10 -60.39
CA PRO A 319 -4.16 -16.92 -59.75
C PRO A 319 -4.25 -17.27 -58.25
N GLU A 320 -3.22 -18.01 -57.82
CA GLU A 320 -2.55 -17.99 -56.53
C GLU A 320 -3.37 -17.59 -55.29
N ASP A 321 -3.63 -18.61 -54.47
CA ASP A 321 -4.06 -18.56 -53.08
C ASP A 321 -3.01 -17.84 -52.21
N GLN A 322 -3.14 -16.51 -52.09
CA GLN A 322 -2.52 -15.75 -51.00
C GLN A 322 -3.53 -15.64 -49.85
N SER A 323 -3.51 -16.64 -48.99
CA SER A 323 -4.12 -16.56 -47.67
C SER A 323 -3.48 -15.41 -46.86
N PRO A 324 -4.27 -14.48 -46.27
CA PRO A 324 -3.72 -13.40 -45.47
C PRO A 324 -3.17 -13.96 -44.14
N LEU A 325 -1.89 -13.66 -43.89
CA LEU A 325 -1.24 -13.82 -42.59
C LEU A 325 -2.12 -13.17 -41.52
N ALA A 326 -2.71 -14.02 -40.68
CA ALA A 326 -3.37 -13.62 -39.46
C ALA A 326 -2.37 -12.81 -38.63
N ALA A 327 -2.66 -11.53 -38.46
CA ALA A 327 -2.00 -10.71 -37.44
C ALA A 327 -2.20 -11.41 -36.09
N SER A 328 -1.12 -11.91 -35.53
CA SER A 328 -1.10 -12.45 -34.17
C SER A 328 -1.54 -11.33 -33.23
N GLY A 329 -2.77 -11.41 -32.74
CA GLY A 329 -3.27 -10.50 -31.73
C GLY A 329 -2.29 -10.49 -30.56
N SER A 330 -1.71 -9.33 -30.25
CA SER A 330 -0.89 -9.19 -29.06
C SER A 330 -1.79 -9.50 -27.86
N ALA A 331 -1.52 -10.62 -27.20
CA ALA A 331 -2.21 -10.99 -25.97
C ALA A 331 -2.14 -9.80 -25.01
N ALA A 332 -3.30 -9.38 -24.50
CA ALA A 332 -3.38 -8.32 -23.51
C ALA A 332 -2.44 -8.66 -22.33
N PRO A 333 -1.67 -7.69 -21.80
CA PRO A 333 -0.72 -7.94 -20.73
C PRO A 333 -1.46 -8.53 -19.51
N ASN A 334 -1.06 -9.75 -19.11
CA ASN A 334 -1.61 -10.39 -17.92
C ASN A 334 -1.27 -9.53 -16.69
N PRO A 335 -2.27 -8.99 -15.97
CA PRO A 335 -2.00 -8.28 -14.72
C PRO A 335 -1.41 -9.25 -13.70
N VAL A 336 -0.34 -8.82 -13.03
CA VAL A 336 0.34 -9.65 -12.01
C VAL A 336 -0.56 -9.77 -10.79
N GLN A 337 -1.12 -10.95 -10.55
CA GLN A 337 -1.81 -11.27 -9.30
C GLN A 337 -0.78 -11.34 -8.16
N SER A 338 -1.05 -10.65 -7.05
CA SER A 338 -0.25 -10.73 -5.84
C SER A 338 -0.78 -11.83 -4.93
N ASP A 339 0.00 -12.88 -4.70
CA ASP A 339 -0.30 -13.90 -3.69
C ASP A 339 -0.21 -13.34 -2.26
N PRO A 340 -0.91 -13.94 -1.28
CA PRO A 340 -0.79 -13.59 0.14
C PRO A 340 0.66 -13.63 0.62
N SER A 341 0.98 -12.74 1.57
CA SER A 341 2.34 -12.42 2.01
C SER A 341 2.93 -13.44 2.98
N GLU A 342 2.93 -14.73 2.61
CA GLU A 342 3.70 -15.73 3.35
C GLU A 342 5.21 -15.43 3.20
N ALA A 343 5.91 -15.42 4.34
CA ALA A 343 7.35 -15.25 4.42
C ALA A 343 8.02 -16.61 4.57
N PHE A 344 8.99 -16.90 3.71
CA PHE A 344 9.76 -18.14 3.70
C PHE A 344 11.21 -17.85 4.10
N ALA A 345 11.74 -18.61 5.05
CA ALA A 345 13.16 -18.60 5.33
C ALA A 345 13.91 -19.33 4.21
N ILE A 346 14.85 -18.64 3.57
CA ILE A 346 15.67 -19.16 2.46
C ILE A 346 17.11 -19.23 2.91
N ARG A 347 17.75 -20.36 2.60
CA ARG A 347 19.20 -20.55 2.68
C ARG A 347 19.76 -20.69 1.27
N GLN A 348 20.41 -19.64 0.77
CA GLN A 348 21.07 -19.66 -0.52
C GLN A 348 22.49 -20.24 -0.36
N ARG A 349 22.82 -21.26 -1.16
CA ARG A 349 24.15 -21.88 -1.18
C ARG A 349 25.16 -20.98 -1.91
N PRO A 350 26.46 -21.07 -1.57
CA PRO A 350 27.53 -20.45 -2.35
C PRO A 350 27.45 -20.85 -3.84
N GLY A 351 27.76 -19.92 -4.74
CA GLY A 351 27.74 -20.08 -6.19
C GLY A 351 26.37 -19.88 -6.84
N PHE A 352 25.27 -19.96 -6.08
CA PHE A 352 23.91 -19.87 -6.63
C PHE A 352 23.62 -18.55 -7.33
N HIS A 353 24.19 -17.43 -6.88
CA HIS A 353 23.95 -16.14 -7.55
C HIS A 353 24.55 -16.18 -8.95
N LEU A 354 25.80 -16.60 -9.08
CA LEU A 354 26.50 -16.61 -10.36
C LEU A 354 26.03 -17.72 -11.31
N SER A 355 25.75 -18.92 -10.80
CA SER A 355 25.40 -20.07 -11.64
C SER A 355 23.92 -20.11 -12.03
N ASN A 356 23.03 -19.60 -11.18
CA ASN A 356 21.58 -19.74 -11.37
C ASN A 356 20.88 -18.40 -11.51
N LEU A 357 21.00 -17.55 -10.48
CA LEU A 357 20.14 -16.38 -10.34
C LEU A 357 20.49 -15.28 -11.35
N ARG A 358 21.79 -15.00 -11.57
CA ARG A 358 22.26 -13.99 -12.50
C ARG A 358 21.94 -14.36 -13.95
N PRO A 359 22.19 -15.60 -14.45
CA PRO A 359 21.73 -16.02 -15.78
C PRO A 359 20.22 -15.91 -15.95
N PHE A 360 19.46 -16.33 -14.94
CA PHE A 360 18.01 -16.19 -14.95
C PHE A 360 17.56 -14.72 -15.04
N TYR A 361 18.20 -13.80 -14.32
CA TYR A 361 17.92 -12.37 -14.45
C TYR A 361 18.34 -11.80 -15.82
N ALA A 362 19.46 -12.27 -16.38
CA ALA A 362 19.94 -11.83 -17.69
C ALA A 362 19.02 -12.29 -18.83
N SER A 363 18.35 -13.44 -18.69
CA SER A 363 17.37 -13.92 -19.68
C SER A 363 16.06 -13.12 -19.69
N GLN A 364 15.78 -12.36 -18.61
CA GLN A 364 14.62 -11.46 -18.56
C GLN A 364 14.87 -10.19 -19.37
N ARG A 365 13.80 -9.65 -19.97
CA ARG A 365 13.82 -8.34 -20.65
C ARG A 365 13.89 -7.19 -19.63
N VAL A 366 14.15 -5.98 -20.10
CA VAL A 366 14.05 -4.77 -19.28
C VAL A 366 12.60 -4.62 -18.79
N SER A 367 12.39 -4.38 -17.50
CA SER A 367 11.04 -4.22 -16.94
C SER A 367 10.34 -2.98 -17.51
N ASN A 368 9.02 -3.02 -17.65
CA ASN A 368 8.24 -1.86 -18.10
C ASN A 368 8.40 -0.66 -17.17
N VAL A 369 8.55 -0.87 -15.86
CA VAL A 369 8.86 0.21 -14.90
C VAL A 369 10.13 0.96 -15.34
N VAL A 370 11.26 0.26 -15.45
CA VAL A 370 12.55 0.88 -15.83
C VAL A 370 12.49 1.47 -17.24
N LEU A 371 11.87 0.77 -18.20
CA LEU A 371 11.73 1.29 -19.55
C LEU A 371 10.86 2.56 -19.58
N GLY A 372 9.82 2.63 -18.76
CA GLY A 372 8.99 3.83 -18.63
C GLY A 372 9.72 5.01 -18.00
N LEU A 373 10.72 4.76 -17.15
CA LEU A 373 11.66 5.78 -16.68
C LEU A 373 12.61 6.21 -17.80
N ILE A 374 13.19 5.26 -18.54
CA ILE A 374 14.12 5.54 -19.64
C ILE A 374 13.47 6.41 -20.71
N ARG A 375 12.27 6.02 -21.16
CA ARG A 375 11.55 6.68 -22.27
C ARG A 375 10.71 7.89 -21.83
N GLY A 376 10.61 8.14 -20.53
CA GLY A 376 9.74 9.18 -19.98
C GLY A 376 8.25 8.90 -20.23
N THR A 377 7.84 7.64 -20.40
CA THR A 377 6.41 7.27 -20.58
C THR A 377 5.66 7.15 -19.25
N SER A 378 6.37 7.02 -18.13
CA SER A 378 5.75 7.01 -16.80
C SER A 378 5.27 8.41 -16.38
N ALA A 379 3.95 8.59 -16.32
CA ALA A 379 3.33 9.86 -15.91
C ALA A 379 3.80 10.32 -14.51
N PHE A 380 3.96 9.38 -13.57
CA PHE A 380 4.47 9.67 -12.23
C PHE A 380 5.90 10.21 -12.28
N ALA A 381 6.78 9.60 -13.07
CA ALA A 381 8.18 10.04 -13.19
C ALA A 381 8.28 11.40 -13.90
N ARG A 382 7.52 11.63 -14.97
CA ARG A 382 7.44 12.95 -15.64
C ARG A 382 7.03 14.04 -14.67
N ARG A 383 5.96 13.80 -13.92
CA ARG A 383 5.47 14.72 -12.89
C ARG A 383 6.51 14.95 -11.79
N ALA A 384 7.20 13.90 -11.34
CA ALA A 384 8.25 14.02 -10.34
C ALA A 384 9.40 14.92 -10.84
N VAL A 385 9.82 14.78 -12.10
CA VAL A 385 10.85 15.64 -12.70
C VAL A 385 10.38 17.09 -12.80
N ALA A 386 9.16 17.31 -13.27
CA ALA A 386 8.57 18.64 -13.40
C ALA A 386 8.38 19.37 -12.07
N ALA A 387 7.99 18.62 -11.03
CA ALA A 387 7.89 19.12 -9.67
C ALA A 387 9.26 19.34 -8.99
N GLY A 388 10.37 18.99 -9.65
CA GLY A 388 11.70 19.01 -9.05
C GLY A 388 11.90 17.94 -7.96
N CYS A 389 11.00 16.97 -7.87
CA CYS A 389 11.09 15.84 -6.96
C CYS A 389 11.92 14.68 -7.52
N ALA A 390 12.39 14.73 -8.76
CA ALA A 390 13.25 13.68 -9.32
C ALA A 390 14.53 14.27 -9.90
N GLU A 391 15.59 13.48 -9.93
CA GLU A 391 16.91 13.91 -10.39
C GLU A 391 17.69 12.77 -11.04
N VAL A 392 18.47 13.10 -12.07
CA VAL A 392 19.40 12.18 -12.72
C VAL A 392 20.82 12.51 -12.28
N VAL A 393 21.52 11.53 -11.71
CA VAL A 393 22.94 11.65 -11.36
C VAL A 393 23.74 10.67 -12.21
N VAL A 394 24.52 11.20 -13.14
CA VAL A 394 25.42 10.37 -13.97
C VAL A 394 26.46 9.71 -13.07
N ALA A 395 26.61 8.39 -13.18
CA ALA A 395 27.61 7.65 -12.44
C ALA A 395 29.02 8.06 -12.89
N GLY A 396 29.97 8.14 -11.95
CA GLY A 396 31.38 8.33 -12.29
C GLY A 396 31.93 7.16 -13.10
N GLY A 397 32.62 7.45 -14.21
CA GLY A 397 32.98 6.45 -15.23
C GLY A 397 31.78 6.17 -16.16
N ARG A 398 32.01 5.88 -17.45
CA ARG A 398 30.97 5.80 -18.51
C ARG A 398 29.96 4.64 -18.36
N ARG A 399 29.44 4.36 -17.16
CA ARG A 399 28.66 3.15 -16.81
C ARG A 399 27.24 3.43 -16.32
N GLY A 400 26.62 4.50 -16.81
CA GLY A 400 25.20 4.75 -16.59
C GLY A 400 24.87 5.95 -15.71
N ALA A 401 23.65 5.96 -15.19
CA ALA A 401 23.11 7.02 -14.36
C ALA A 401 22.19 6.48 -13.25
N TRP A 402 21.97 7.29 -12.23
CA TRP A 402 21.04 7.02 -11.13
C TRP A 402 19.83 7.94 -11.27
N PHE A 403 18.63 7.37 -11.34
CA PHE A 403 17.37 8.11 -11.38
C PHE A 403 16.72 8.09 -9.99
N PHE A 404 16.70 9.24 -9.33
CA PHE A 404 16.10 9.44 -8.00
C PHE A 404 14.66 9.90 -8.17
N MET A 405 13.73 9.32 -7.41
CA MET A 405 12.35 9.82 -7.33
C MET A 405 11.63 9.36 -6.04
N PRO A 406 10.51 10.01 -5.66
CA PRO A 406 9.56 9.47 -4.70
C PRO A 406 9.12 8.07 -5.09
N ASN A 407 8.97 7.20 -4.11
CA ASN A 407 8.51 5.85 -4.38
C ASN A 407 6.98 5.86 -4.59
N PRO A 408 6.46 5.54 -5.80
CA PRO A 408 5.03 5.63 -6.11
C PRO A 408 4.17 4.64 -5.31
N LYS A 409 4.78 3.66 -4.64
CA LYS A 409 4.07 2.79 -3.69
C LYS A 409 3.57 3.56 -2.46
N TYR A 410 4.24 4.65 -2.08
CA TYR A 410 3.97 5.37 -0.83
C TYR A 410 3.54 6.83 -1.07
N HIS A 411 3.74 7.35 -2.27
CA HIS A 411 3.39 8.72 -2.64
C HIS A 411 2.50 8.64 -3.87
N TRP A 412 1.23 9.04 -3.74
CA TRP A 412 0.30 9.04 -4.86
C TRP A 412 0.60 10.20 -5.81
N ARG A 413 1.05 11.32 -5.25
CA ARG A 413 1.60 12.45 -6.00
C ARG A 413 3.07 12.65 -5.62
N PRO A 414 3.98 12.94 -6.58
CA PRO A 414 5.38 13.16 -6.26
C PRO A 414 5.62 14.30 -5.26
N GLU A 415 4.74 15.30 -5.22
CA GLU A 415 4.86 16.45 -4.32
C GLU A 415 4.55 16.09 -2.86
N ASP A 416 3.84 14.99 -2.60
CA ASP A 416 3.51 14.52 -1.26
C ASP A 416 4.77 14.14 -0.46
N VAL A 417 5.90 13.97 -1.15
CA VAL A 417 7.22 13.76 -0.52
C VAL A 417 7.63 14.93 0.39
N PHE A 418 7.09 16.14 0.16
CA PHE A 418 7.34 17.34 0.96
C PHE A 418 6.40 17.47 2.17
N SER A 419 5.94 16.35 2.73
CA SER A 419 5.10 16.35 3.93
C SER A 419 5.74 17.12 5.09
N SER A 420 4.90 17.74 5.94
CA SER A 420 5.34 18.45 7.14
C SER A 420 6.11 17.57 8.14
N GLU A 421 5.85 16.26 8.13
CA GLU A 421 6.56 15.28 8.97
C GLU A 421 7.94 14.90 8.42
N GLN A 422 8.29 15.34 7.20
CA GLN A 422 9.56 15.03 6.52
C GLN A 422 9.84 13.52 6.42
N ARG A 423 8.77 12.71 6.37
CA ARG A 423 8.87 11.26 6.21
C ARG A 423 8.90 10.94 4.72
N MET A 424 10.10 10.71 4.21
CA MET A 424 10.30 10.49 2.78
C MET A 424 10.59 9.02 2.51
N ARG A 425 10.04 8.52 1.41
CA ARG A 425 10.33 7.20 0.86
C ARG A 425 10.67 7.36 -0.61
N LEU A 426 11.92 7.13 -0.92
CA LEU A 426 12.52 7.32 -2.22
C LEU A 426 12.91 5.98 -2.80
N VAL A 427 12.97 5.92 -4.12
CA VAL A 427 13.59 4.84 -4.87
C VAL A 427 14.62 5.44 -5.81
N VAL A 428 15.76 4.76 -5.93
CA VAL A 428 16.83 5.14 -6.86
C VAL A 428 17.09 3.97 -7.79
N TRP A 429 16.97 4.20 -9.09
CA TRP A 429 17.20 3.18 -10.12
C TRP A 429 18.53 3.41 -10.80
N TRP A 430 19.32 2.35 -10.95
CA TRP A 430 20.45 2.38 -11.88
C TRP A 430 19.94 2.22 -13.31
N ILE A 431 20.42 3.07 -14.21
CA ILE A 431 20.09 3.10 -15.63
C ILE A 431 21.37 2.86 -16.41
N HIS A 432 21.37 1.82 -17.24
CA HIS A 432 22.50 1.45 -18.08
C HIS A 432 22.94 2.60 -19.01
N SER A 433 24.23 2.67 -19.35
CA SER A 433 24.79 3.72 -20.23
C SER A 433 24.06 3.84 -21.57
N ASP A 434 23.70 2.70 -22.17
CA ASP A 434 22.97 2.62 -23.44
C ASP A 434 21.60 3.31 -23.42
N PHE A 435 21.03 3.50 -22.22
CA PHE A 435 19.73 4.14 -22.02
C PHE A 435 19.84 5.56 -21.47
N CYS A 436 21.05 6.05 -21.17
CA CYS A 436 21.23 7.33 -20.51
C CYS A 436 20.90 8.52 -21.40
N THR A 437 21.21 8.46 -22.70
CA THR A 437 20.91 9.57 -23.63
C THR A 437 19.41 9.84 -23.65
N GLU A 438 18.60 8.81 -23.87
CA GLU A 438 17.14 8.94 -23.89
C GLU A 438 16.60 9.49 -22.57
N LEU A 439 17.07 8.97 -21.43
CA LEU A 439 16.71 9.46 -20.10
C LEU A 439 17.06 10.95 -19.92
N LEU A 440 18.28 11.35 -20.26
CA LEU A 440 18.77 12.72 -20.09
C LEU A 440 18.03 13.70 -20.98
N ASP A 441 17.70 13.29 -22.22
CA ASP A 441 17.00 14.13 -23.18
C ASP A 441 15.60 14.52 -22.66
N TRP A 442 14.78 13.54 -22.25
CA TRP A 442 13.43 13.86 -21.80
C TRP A 442 13.40 14.55 -20.43
N THR A 443 14.31 14.17 -19.52
CA THR A 443 14.37 14.82 -18.19
C THR A 443 14.78 16.27 -18.30
N SER A 444 15.76 16.58 -19.16
CA SER A 444 16.16 17.96 -19.46
C SER A 444 15.05 18.76 -20.14
N ALA A 445 14.27 18.12 -21.02
CA ALA A 445 13.14 18.76 -21.70
C ALA A 445 11.96 19.07 -20.78
N LEU A 446 11.83 18.41 -19.62
CA LEU A 446 10.77 18.64 -18.64
C LEU A 446 11.21 19.48 -17.44
N ALA A 447 12.52 19.60 -17.19
CA ALA A 447 13.05 20.37 -16.08
C ALA A 447 12.54 21.83 -16.13
N GLY A 448 11.82 22.25 -15.08
CA GLY A 448 11.28 23.61 -14.95
C GLY A 448 9.95 23.87 -15.67
N LYS A 449 9.35 22.88 -16.35
CA LYS A 449 8.01 23.03 -16.93
C LYS A 449 6.92 22.93 -15.85
N PRO A 450 5.85 23.74 -15.91
CA PRO A 450 4.71 23.61 -15.02
C PRO A 450 4.05 22.23 -15.14
N VAL A 451 3.71 21.61 -14.02
CA VAL A 451 3.02 20.29 -13.99
C VAL A 451 1.74 20.29 -14.82
N ALA A 452 0.99 21.39 -14.82
CA ALA A 452 -0.26 21.54 -15.58
C ALA A 452 -0.07 21.39 -17.11
N GLU A 453 1.08 21.83 -17.65
CA GLU A 453 1.37 21.68 -19.09
C GLU A 453 1.58 20.20 -19.45
N ILE A 454 2.19 19.44 -18.54
CA ILE A 454 2.45 18.01 -18.74
C ILE A 454 1.15 17.21 -18.67
N GLU A 455 0.29 17.49 -17.69
CA GLU A 455 -1.02 16.84 -17.57
C GLU A 455 -1.90 17.10 -18.81
N SER A 456 -1.80 18.30 -19.40
CA SER A 456 -2.55 18.62 -20.63
C SER A 456 -2.04 17.88 -21.88
N ALA A 457 -0.73 17.58 -21.94
CA ALA A 457 -0.12 16.88 -23.06
C ALA A 457 -0.42 15.38 -23.07
N ASP A 458 -0.67 14.80 -21.89
CA ASP A 458 -0.94 13.36 -21.77
C ASP A 458 -2.33 12.96 -22.27
N GLY A 459 -3.26 13.91 -22.41
CA GLY A 459 -4.64 13.65 -22.83
C GLY A 459 -5.43 12.83 -21.81
N GLU A 460 -6.75 12.99 -21.77
CA GLU A 460 -7.64 12.32 -20.79
C GLU A 460 -7.66 10.78 -20.89
N GLY A 461 -6.93 10.17 -21.83
CA GLY A 461 -6.87 8.72 -22.07
C GLY A 461 -5.57 8.01 -21.66
N ALA A 462 -4.52 8.71 -21.21
CA ALA A 462 -3.19 8.09 -20.99
C ALA A 462 -2.99 7.40 -19.63
N GLY A 463 -4.07 7.07 -18.90
CA GLY A 463 -4.01 6.44 -17.58
C GLY A 463 -3.31 5.07 -17.50
N GLY A 464 -2.90 4.50 -18.64
CA GLY A 464 -2.20 3.20 -18.73
C GLY A 464 -0.85 3.24 -19.44
N GLY A 465 -0.14 4.37 -19.44
CA GLY A 465 1.19 4.46 -20.06
C GLY A 465 2.18 3.41 -19.51
N LEU A 466 3.07 2.90 -20.38
CA LEU A 466 4.10 1.93 -20.02
C LEU A 466 4.94 2.44 -18.84
N GLY A 467 5.05 1.64 -17.79
CA GLY A 467 5.74 2.01 -16.54
C GLY A 467 4.90 2.87 -15.58
N ALA A 468 3.58 2.89 -15.72
CA ALA A 468 2.68 3.38 -14.68
C ALA A 468 2.92 2.61 -13.36
N PRO A 469 2.70 3.23 -12.19
CA PRO A 469 2.73 2.51 -10.92
C PRO A 469 1.85 1.25 -10.98
N GLY A 470 2.45 0.07 -10.82
CA GLY A 470 1.75 -1.21 -10.92
C GLY A 470 2.01 -2.00 -12.21
N ASP A 471 2.61 -1.39 -13.24
CA ASP A 471 3.02 -2.08 -14.48
C ASP A 471 4.30 -2.90 -14.25
N PHE A 472 4.12 -4.08 -13.66
CA PHE A 472 5.20 -5.03 -13.39
C PHE A 472 5.50 -5.97 -14.58
N GLY A 473 5.09 -5.59 -15.79
CA GLY A 473 5.38 -6.34 -17.01
C GLY A 473 6.83 -6.25 -17.45
N PHE A 474 7.15 -7.03 -18.48
CA PHE A 474 8.42 -6.97 -19.19
C PHE A 474 8.22 -6.31 -20.55
N SER A 475 9.22 -5.55 -20.98
CA SER A 475 9.26 -4.99 -22.32
C SER A 475 9.79 -5.99 -23.34
N ASP A 476 9.88 -5.59 -24.60
CA ASP A 476 10.58 -6.30 -25.67
C ASP A 476 12.10 -6.03 -25.69
N VAL A 477 12.60 -5.13 -24.85
CA VAL A 477 14.01 -4.70 -24.85
C VAL A 477 14.89 -5.71 -24.10
N VAL A 478 15.92 -6.24 -24.77
CA VAL A 478 16.94 -7.10 -24.15
C VAL A 478 17.85 -6.28 -23.25
N LYS A 479 18.27 -6.85 -22.12
CA LYS A 479 19.28 -6.23 -21.25
C LYS A 479 20.68 -6.30 -21.89
N PRO A 480 21.45 -5.21 -21.89
CA PRO A 480 22.86 -5.21 -22.27
C PRO A 480 23.71 -6.22 -21.48
N ALA A 481 24.88 -6.58 -22.01
CA ALA A 481 25.73 -7.65 -21.46
C ALA A 481 26.31 -7.35 -20.05
N ASP A 482 26.50 -6.08 -19.72
CA ASP A 482 27.00 -5.57 -18.44
C ASP A 482 25.92 -4.93 -17.56
N TYR A 483 24.65 -5.31 -17.80
CA TYR A 483 23.54 -4.85 -16.99
C TYR A 483 23.62 -5.33 -15.54
N LEU A 484 23.47 -4.41 -14.58
CA LEU A 484 23.45 -4.71 -13.15
C LEU A 484 22.03 -5.07 -12.70
N HIS A 485 21.81 -6.33 -12.31
CA HIS A 485 20.50 -6.82 -11.88
C HIS A 485 20.27 -6.64 -10.38
N SER A 486 21.34 -6.72 -9.59
CA SER A 486 21.29 -6.62 -8.13
C SER A 486 22.62 -6.11 -7.55
N CYS A 487 22.65 -5.83 -6.23
CA CYS A 487 23.89 -5.41 -5.56
C CYS A 487 25.00 -6.49 -5.59
N ARG A 488 24.67 -7.75 -5.87
CA ARG A 488 25.65 -8.84 -6.02
C ARG A 488 26.38 -8.82 -7.37
N ASP A 489 25.94 -8.00 -8.32
CA ASP A 489 26.65 -7.83 -9.60
C ASP A 489 27.74 -6.76 -9.52
N LEU A 490 27.87 -6.09 -8.37
CA LEU A 490 28.87 -5.05 -8.14
C LEU A 490 30.26 -5.68 -7.93
N LEU A 491 31.12 -5.46 -8.92
CA LEU A 491 32.49 -5.98 -8.96
C LEU A 491 33.54 -4.93 -9.38
N GLY A 492 34.67 -4.87 -8.69
CA GLY A 492 35.82 -4.06 -9.05
C GLY A 492 35.72 -2.57 -8.72
N ALA A 493 36.82 -1.85 -8.94
CA ALA A 493 36.99 -0.45 -8.54
C ALA A 493 36.06 0.54 -9.25
N ASP A 494 35.57 0.20 -10.45
CA ASP A 494 34.59 1.01 -11.17
C ASP A 494 33.26 1.10 -10.43
N HIS A 495 32.77 -0.02 -9.88
CA HIS A 495 31.52 -0.04 -9.14
C HIS A 495 31.63 0.65 -7.77
N VAL A 496 32.82 0.66 -7.16
CA VAL A 496 33.10 1.50 -5.98
C VAL A 496 32.92 2.98 -6.33
N ARG A 497 33.53 3.45 -7.43
CA ARG A 497 33.36 4.85 -7.90
C ARG A 497 31.92 5.19 -8.27
N MET A 498 31.20 4.24 -8.86
CA MET A 498 29.77 4.37 -9.17
C MET A 498 28.95 4.57 -7.89
N LEU A 499 29.21 3.78 -6.84
CA LEU A 499 28.53 3.92 -5.55
C LEU A 499 28.95 5.19 -4.80
N ASP A 500 30.20 5.63 -4.91
CA ASP A 500 30.63 6.93 -4.38
C ASP A 500 29.85 8.08 -5.04
N SER A 501 29.64 7.99 -6.35
CA SER A 501 28.82 8.95 -7.11
C SER A 501 27.36 8.92 -6.67
N LEU A 502 26.82 7.72 -6.36
CA LEU A 502 25.48 7.55 -5.79
C LEU A 502 25.36 8.22 -4.42
N VAL A 503 26.33 8.02 -3.52
CA VAL A 503 26.32 8.64 -2.18
C VAL A 503 26.36 10.15 -2.28
N LEU A 504 27.26 10.70 -3.10
CA LEU A 504 27.36 12.14 -3.33
C LEU A 504 26.09 12.72 -3.98
N GLY A 505 25.54 12.00 -4.96
CA GLY A 505 24.29 12.36 -5.61
C GLY A 505 23.11 12.38 -4.63
N LEU A 506 23.00 11.33 -3.80
CA LEU A 506 21.96 11.23 -2.78
C LEU A 506 22.06 12.36 -1.76
N GLN A 507 23.27 12.70 -1.29
CA GLN A 507 23.47 13.81 -0.36
C GLN A 507 23.04 15.15 -0.97
N LYS A 508 23.45 15.45 -2.21
CA LYS A 508 23.05 16.68 -2.90
C LYS A 508 21.54 16.75 -3.14
N TYR A 509 20.97 15.64 -3.59
CA TYR A 509 19.55 15.50 -3.83
C TYR A 509 18.74 15.74 -2.54
N LEU A 510 19.12 15.09 -1.43
CA LEU A 510 18.45 15.28 -0.14
C LEU A 510 18.65 16.68 0.42
N ALA A 511 19.85 17.26 0.30
CA ALA A 511 20.11 18.64 0.76
C ALA A 511 19.23 19.64 0.02
N ARG A 512 18.99 19.44 -1.28
CA ARG A 512 18.07 20.25 -2.06
C ARG A 512 16.62 20.12 -1.62
N LEU A 513 16.17 18.91 -1.26
CA LEU A 513 14.78 18.67 -0.86
C LEU A 513 14.48 19.07 0.59
N LEU A 514 15.44 18.89 1.50
CA LEU A 514 15.25 19.08 2.95
C LEU A 514 15.87 20.38 3.48
N GLY A 515 16.80 20.99 2.74
CA GLY A 515 17.56 22.14 3.22
C GLY A 515 18.23 21.84 4.56
N ASP A 516 18.08 22.77 5.50
CA ASP A 516 18.65 22.68 6.85
C ASP A 516 18.10 21.49 7.66
N ALA A 517 16.92 20.96 7.31
CA ALA A 517 16.33 19.84 8.04
C ALA A 517 17.10 18.52 7.84
N LEU A 518 17.97 18.44 6.83
CA LEU A 518 18.79 17.26 6.59
C LEU A 518 19.74 16.95 7.76
N GLU A 519 20.24 17.96 8.49
CA GLU A 519 21.19 17.77 9.59
C GLU A 519 20.61 16.94 10.74
N GLY A 520 19.29 17.07 10.99
CA GLY A 520 18.57 16.30 12.00
C GLY A 520 17.90 15.02 11.48
N ALA A 521 18.00 14.74 10.18
CA ALA A 521 17.22 13.69 9.55
C ALA A 521 17.85 12.30 9.74
N HIS A 522 17.00 11.32 10.07
CA HIS A 522 17.41 9.92 10.09
C HIS A 522 17.35 9.31 8.69
N LEU A 523 18.52 9.08 8.09
CA LEU A 523 18.67 8.49 6.76
C LEU A 523 18.95 6.99 6.84
N SER A 524 18.15 6.18 6.14
CA SER A 524 18.42 4.76 5.90
C SER A 524 18.35 4.48 4.41
N ALA A 525 19.38 3.86 3.84
CA ALA A 525 19.45 3.54 2.42
C ALA A 525 19.99 2.12 2.22
N GLY A 526 19.30 1.30 1.44
CA GLY A 526 19.70 -0.09 1.23
C GLY A 526 19.21 -0.68 -0.08
N PHE A 527 19.97 -1.65 -0.57
CA PHE A 527 19.62 -2.46 -1.73
C PHE A 527 18.87 -3.70 -1.28
N HIS A 528 17.81 -4.06 -2.00
CA HIS A 528 17.14 -5.33 -1.76
C HIS A 528 17.88 -6.48 -2.44
N TYR A 529 17.94 -7.61 -1.74
CA TYR A 529 18.43 -8.87 -2.31
C TYR A 529 17.72 -10.08 -1.68
N PRO A 530 17.34 -11.09 -2.48
CA PRO A 530 17.25 -11.05 -3.94
C PRO A 530 16.07 -10.18 -4.41
N VAL A 531 16.10 -9.77 -5.68
CA VAL A 531 15.05 -8.93 -6.28
C VAL A 531 14.06 -9.80 -7.04
N ARG A 532 12.82 -9.31 -7.21
CA ARG A 532 11.87 -10.02 -8.09
C ARG A 532 12.34 -9.89 -9.54
N PRO A 533 12.00 -10.83 -10.44
CA PRO A 533 12.37 -10.75 -11.85
C PRO A 533 11.93 -9.46 -12.52
N GLN A 534 10.74 -8.95 -12.17
CA GLN A 534 10.18 -7.69 -12.65
C GLN A 534 11.00 -6.46 -12.20
N TYR A 535 11.88 -6.63 -11.22
CA TYR A 535 12.78 -5.61 -10.68
C TYR A 535 14.24 -6.05 -10.75
N SER A 536 14.59 -6.92 -11.70
CA SER A 536 15.96 -7.44 -11.91
C SER A 536 16.86 -6.38 -12.57
N THR A 537 16.93 -5.24 -11.89
CA THR A 537 17.72 -4.03 -12.13
C THR A 537 18.16 -3.51 -10.77
N LEU A 538 19.43 -3.13 -10.66
CA LEU A 538 19.99 -2.57 -9.44
C LEU A 538 19.19 -1.32 -9.01
N HIS A 539 18.57 -1.39 -7.82
CA HIS A 539 17.80 -0.30 -7.27
C HIS A 539 17.97 -0.21 -5.75
N LEU A 540 17.94 1.02 -5.25
CA LEU A 540 18.10 1.37 -3.85
C LEU A 540 16.76 1.90 -3.32
N GLN A 541 16.39 1.50 -2.11
CA GLN A 541 15.39 2.24 -1.34
C GLN A 541 16.10 3.19 -0.39
N CYS A 542 15.59 4.42 -0.31
CA CYS A 542 16.07 5.41 0.63
C CYS A 542 14.88 5.92 1.45
N ARG A 543 15.05 5.99 2.78
CA ARG A 543 14.07 6.44 3.75
C ARG A 543 14.66 7.57 4.56
N VAL A 544 13.88 8.63 4.71
CA VAL A 544 14.19 9.76 5.59
C VAL A 544 13.10 9.79 6.65
N ASN A 545 13.48 9.74 7.94
CA ASN A 545 12.57 9.76 9.09
C ASN A 545 11.45 8.68 9.02
N SER A 546 11.71 7.58 8.30
CA SER A 546 10.71 6.55 8.00
C SER A 546 11.20 5.13 8.35
N GLY A 547 12.03 5.02 9.39
CA GLY A 547 12.63 3.77 9.85
C GLY A 547 13.63 3.17 8.87
N ASP A 548 14.17 2.01 9.22
CA ASP A 548 15.23 1.38 8.44
C ASP A 548 14.72 0.67 7.18
N VAL A 549 15.49 0.75 6.11
CA VAL A 549 15.27 -0.03 4.88
C VAL A 549 15.57 -1.50 5.13
N CYS A 550 16.62 -1.79 5.91
CA CYS A 550 17.11 -3.14 6.18
C CYS A 550 17.16 -3.44 7.69
N PRO A 551 16.01 -3.52 8.39
CA PRO A 551 16.00 -3.89 9.81
C PRO A 551 16.44 -5.35 9.96
N GLY A 552 17.65 -5.57 10.47
CA GLY A 552 18.13 -6.92 10.84
C GLY A 552 18.68 -7.80 9.71
N GLU A 553 19.32 -7.23 8.67
CA GLU A 553 20.10 -7.93 7.60
C GLU A 553 19.36 -9.02 6.78
N GLY A 554 18.06 -9.22 6.99
CA GLY A 554 17.35 -10.37 6.42
C GLY A 554 16.91 -10.24 4.96
N ARG A 555 16.90 -9.06 4.31
CA ARG A 555 16.42 -8.91 2.92
C ARG A 555 17.06 -7.76 2.14
N GLY A 556 18.24 -7.33 2.57
CA GLY A 556 18.94 -6.25 1.92
C GLY A 556 20.25 -5.89 2.58
N VAL A 557 21.02 -5.06 1.89
CA VAL A 557 22.32 -4.59 2.34
C VAL A 557 22.28 -3.08 2.42
N ASP A 558 22.63 -2.54 3.59
CA ASP A 558 22.80 -1.10 3.79
C ASP A 558 23.86 -0.54 2.81
N LEU A 559 23.58 0.61 2.19
CA LEU A 559 24.43 1.23 1.16
C LEU A 559 25.84 1.50 1.67
N PHE A 560 25.98 2.04 2.88
CA PHE A 560 27.28 2.44 3.42
C PHE A 560 28.11 1.22 3.78
N ARG A 561 27.47 0.18 4.36
CA ARG A 561 28.12 -1.10 4.62
C ARG A 561 28.52 -1.82 3.33
N LEU A 562 27.67 -1.81 2.32
CA LEU A 562 27.98 -2.38 1.00
C LEU A 562 29.20 -1.69 0.38
N LEU A 563 29.22 -0.36 0.40
CA LEU A 563 30.32 0.44 -0.13
C LEU A 563 31.62 0.19 0.65
N GLN A 564 31.57 0.16 1.98
CA GLN A 564 32.73 -0.18 2.80
C GLN A 564 33.29 -1.55 2.43
N ARG A 565 32.41 -2.56 2.34
CA ARG A 565 32.78 -3.93 1.99
C ARG A 565 33.44 -4.02 0.61
N LEU A 566 32.92 -3.31 -0.39
CA LEU A 566 33.51 -3.24 -1.73
C LEU A 566 34.83 -2.45 -1.78
N ARG A 567 35.04 -1.49 -0.88
CA ARG A 567 36.33 -0.78 -0.78
C ARG A 567 37.42 -1.66 -0.16
N GLU A 568 37.05 -2.44 0.85
CA GLU A 568 37.95 -3.42 1.49
C GLU A 568 38.28 -4.55 0.51
N ASP A 569 37.30 -4.99 -0.27
CA ASP A 569 37.44 -6.07 -1.21
C ASP A 569 36.54 -5.87 -2.44
N PRO A 570 37.07 -5.26 -3.52
CA PRO A 570 36.30 -4.99 -4.74
C PRO A 570 35.78 -6.25 -5.43
N GLU A 571 36.38 -7.41 -5.19
CA GLU A 571 36.04 -8.68 -5.83
C GLU A 571 35.09 -9.54 -4.98
N VAL A 572 34.65 -9.02 -3.84
CA VAL A 572 33.93 -9.79 -2.81
C VAL A 572 32.68 -10.51 -3.31
N PHE A 573 31.95 -9.93 -4.26
CA PHE A 573 30.76 -10.58 -4.82
C PHE A 573 31.03 -11.44 -6.05
N GLY A 574 32.18 -11.24 -6.72
CA GLY A 574 32.61 -12.09 -7.84
C GLY A 574 33.00 -13.50 -7.42
N ARG A 575 33.28 -13.71 -6.12
CA ARG A 575 33.57 -15.04 -5.56
C ARG A 575 32.32 -15.88 -5.31
N ASP A 576 31.20 -15.23 -5.01
CA ASP A 576 29.93 -15.86 -4.62
C ASP A 576 30.07 -17.00 -3.59
N ASP A 577 31.01 -16.86 -2.66
CA ASP A 577 31.44 -17.91 -1.72
C ASP A 577 30.62 -17.95 -0.41
N GLU A 578 29.70 -17.00 -0.24
CA GLU A 578 28.90 -16.87 0.98
C GLU A 578 27.60 -17.67 0.95
N THR A 579 27.27 -18.29 2.10
CA THR A 579 25.91 -18.75 2.36
C THR A 579 25.08 -17.58 2.87
N LEU A 580 23.94 -17.31 2.23
CA LEU A 580 23.03 -16.25 2.64
C LEU A 580 21.78 -16.83 3.28
N PHE A 581 21.30 -16.16 4.32
CA PHE A 581 20.04 -16.46 4.99
C PHE A 581 19.15 -15.22 4.91
N TYR A 582 17.97 -15.37 4.33
CA TYR A 582 17.03 -14.27 4.17
C TYR A 582 15.58 -14.74 4.15
N GLU A 583 14.66 -13.81 4.40
CA GLU A 583 13.22 -14.06 4.27
C GLU A 583 12.72 -13.57 2.91
N ALA A 584 11.92 -14.39 2.23
CA ALA A 584 11.37 -14.10 0.92
C ALA A 584 9.85 -14.25 0.91
N THR A 585 9.18 -13.35 0.17
CA THR A 585 7.74 -13.49 -0.13
C THR A 585 7.51 -14.63 -1.13
N SER A 586 6.31 -15.23 -1.14
CA SER A 586 5.91 -16.27 -2.12
C SER A 586 6.39 -16.00 -3.57
N ASN A 587 6.12 -14.81 -4.12
CA ASN A 587 6.52 -14.48 -5.49
C ASN A 587 8.05 -14.53 -5.73
N LEU A 588 8.84 -14.21 -4.70
CA LEU A 588 10.30 -14.25 -4.79
C LEU A 588 10.80 -15.69 -4.67
N ARG A 589 10.16 -16.50 -3.81
CA ARG A 589 10.42 -17.94 -3.72
C ARG A 589 10.20 -18.62 -5.08
N SER A 590 9.07 -18.37 -5.74
CA SER A 590 8.80 -18.94 -7.07
C SER A 590 9.87 -18.57 -8.09
N ALA A 591 10.32 -17.31 -8.11
CA ALA A 591 11.41 -16.89 -8.98
C ALA A 591 12.75 -17.58 -8.69
N LEU A 592 13.08 -17.80 -7.42
CA LEU A 592 14.31 -18.52 -7.02
C LEU A 592 14.24 -19.99 -7.41
N LEU A 593 13.06 -20.61 -7.31
CA LEU A 593 12.84 -21.98 -7.76
C LEU A 593 12.92 -22.10 -9.28
N SER A 594 12.37 -21.15 -10.04
CA SER A 594 12.54 -21.10 -11.50
C SER A 594 14.01 -20.95 -11.89
N ALA A 595 14.75 -20.03 -11.24
CA ALA A 595 16.19 -19.89 -11.47
C ALA A 595 16.98 -21.17 -11.15
N ALA A 596 16.55 -21.94 -10.15
CA ALA A 596 17.14 -23.22 -9.82
C ALA A 596 16.84 -24.30 -10.88
N ALA A 597 15.63 -24.30 -11.45
CA ALA A 597 15.17 -25.29 -12.43
C ALA A 597 15.72 -25.04 -13.84
N ASP A 598 15.77 -23.77 -14.29
CA ASP A 598 16.16 -23.41 -15.66
C ASP A 598 17.68 -23.48 -15.87
N HIS A 599 18.46 -23.41 -14.79
CA HIS A 599 19.91 -23.41 -14.81
C HIS A 599 20.46 -24.44 -13.84
N PRO A 600 20.15 -25.75 -13.99
CA PRO A 600 20.67 -26.77 -13.09
C PRO A 600 22.20 -26.65 -13.08
N ALA A 601 22.79 -26.45 -11.91
CA ALA A 601 24.23 -26.38 -11.80
C ALA A 601 24.81 -27.67 -12.40
N ASP A 602 25.74 -27.56 -13.35
CA ASP A 602 26.35 -28.67 -14.11
C ASP A 602 27.10 -29.72 -13.24
N SER A 603 26.94 -29.71 -11.92
CA SER A 603 27.48 -30.73 -11.04
C SER A 603 26.48 -31.88 -10.87
N ALA A 604 26.74 -32.98 -11.56
CA ALA A 604 26.04 -34.27 -11.41
C ALA A 604 26.11 -34.91 -10.00
N ASP A 605 26.53 -34.17 -8.96
CA ASP A 605 26.98 -34.76 -7.68
C ASP A 605 26.45 -34.07 -6.40
N ARG A 606 25.41 -33.23 -6.44
CA ARG A 606 24.86 -32.64 -5.21
C ARG A 606 23.32 -32.55 -5.18
N PRO A 607 22.63 -33.18 -4.22
CA PRO A 607 21.22 -32.93 -3.99
C PRO A 607 20.97 -31.53 -3.39
N ALA A 608 19.86 -30.92 -3.81
CA ALA A 608 19.44 -29.52 -3.66
C ALA A 608 19.38 -28.98 -2.22
#